data_AF-A0A1Q7PBL6-F1
#
_entry.id   AF-A0A1Q7PBL6-F1
#
_cell.length_a   1.000
_cell.length_b   1.000
_cell.length_c   1.000
_cell.angle_alpha   90.00
_cell.angle_beta   90.00
_cell.angle_gamma   90.00
#
_symmetry.space_group_name_H-M   'P 1'
#
loop_
_entity.id
_entity.type
_entity.pdbx_description
1 polymer ?
#
loop_
_entity_poly.entity_id
_entity_poly.type
_entity_poly.pdbx_seq_one_letter_code
_entity_poly.pdbx_strand_id
1 'polypeptide(L)'
;MEIPTITIPEVVPYLVAILALLFVWQLYAIQVRAGRVQAVDVFNRSRIRLFIHVTPDDSLACPVCREANGMGFLPHVVAAQKFRPMDKTCANPAGCRCLMVGLYGAWPEAARVQAEMHKNSGRIQLSKQEMIKLVEGAQARQAAANEDQVSLAILEAMRTEEVKPEVAIAHYTFVVDKAQTDRDLALVVPAYIRMTDLFERTGRREEALGTVERFFKAYGNKRQGPHVPTEDQFSFMSLRRTHLMAVHKEAQRAHAPMKL
;
A
#
# COMPACT_ATOMS: atom_id res chain seq x y z
N MET A 1 11.91 71.32 -25.74
CA MET A 1 11.60 69.89 -25.92
C MET A 1 11.18 69.37 -24.56
N GLU A 2 9.87 69.31 -24.31
CA GLU A 2 9.33 68.70 -23.10
C GLU A 2 9.20 67.21 -23.34
N ILE A 3 9.86 66.41 -22.50
CA ILE A 3 9.78 64.95 -22.56
C ILE A 3 8.47 64.57 -21.86
N PRO A 4 7.50 63.93 -22.54
CA PRO A 4 6.24 63.57 -21.92
C PRO A 4 6.49 62.58 -20.78
N THR A 5 6.14 62.99 -19.57
CA THR A 5 6.28 62.17 -18.37
C THR A 5 5.06 61.25 -18.28
N ILE A 6 5.25 59.97 -18.59
CA ILE A 6 4.20 58.97 -18.48
C ILE A 6 4.03 58.61 -17.01
N THR A 7 3.02 59.18 -16.36
CA THR A 7 2.61 58.78 -15.01
C THR A 7 1.74 57.53 -15.09
N ILE A 8 2.34 56.37 -14.83
CA ILE A 8 1.60 55.10 -14.71
C ILE A 8 0.86 55.12 -13.36
N PRO A 9 -0.49 55.00 -13.35
CA PRO A 9 -1.24 54.95 -12.10
C PRO A 9 -0.81 53.74 -11.26
N GLU A 10 -0.68 53.93 -9.95
CA GLU A 10 -0.22 52.89 -9.01
C GLU A 10 -1.05 51.61 -9.04
N VAL A 11 -2.29 51.67 -9.51
CA VAL A 11 -3.18 50.50 -9.64
C VAL A 11 -2.81 49.57 -10.81
N VAL A 12 -2.12 50.08 -11.84
CA VAL A 12 -1.83 49.34 -13.07
C VAL A 12 -0.93 48.12 -12.82
N PRO A 13 0.17 48.18 -12.04
CA PRO A 13 0.97 47.01 -11.68
C PRO A 13 0.15 45.90 -11.00
N TYR A 14 -0.78 46.26 -10.11
CA TYR A 14 -1.62 45.28 -9.41
C TYR A 14 -2.60 44.58 -10.36
N LEU A 15 -3.23 45.33 -11.27
CA LEU A 15 -4.11 44.75 -12.28
C LEU A 15 -3.34 43.80 -13.20
N VAL A 16 -2.13 44.17 -13.61
CA VAL A 16 -1.25 43.31 -14.42
C VAL A 16 -0.87 42.04 -13.65
N ALA A 17 -0.56 42.14 -12.36
CA ALA A 17 -0.24 40.98 -11.52
C ALA A 17 -1.44 40.03 -11.36
N ILE A 18 -2.65 40.56 -11.15
CA ILE A 18 -3.89 39.78 -11.06
C ILE A 18 -4.16 39.07 -12.39
N LEU A 19 -4.03 39.77 -13.52
CA LEU A 19 -4.21 39.18 -14.85
C LEU A 19 -3.17 38.08 -15.13
N ALA A 20 -1.91 38.29 -14.74
CA ALA A 20 -0.86 37.28 -14.87
C ALA A 20 -1.18 36.03 -14.04
N LEU A 21 -1.63 36.19 -12.79
CA LEU A 21 -2.06 35.09 -11.92
C LEU A 21 -3.25 34.32 -12.51
N LEU A 22 -4.27 35.03 -13.00
CA LEU A 22 -5.43 34.41 -13.65
C LEU A 22 -5.05 33.68 -14.94
N PHE A 23 -4.10 34.22 -15.70
CA PHE A 23 -3.58 33.57 -16.90
C PHE A 23 -2.80 32.30 -16.57
N VAL A 24 -1.92 32.34 -15.56
CA VAL A 24 -1.23 31.15 -15.03
C VAL A 24 -2.23 30.10 -14.55
N TRP A 25 -3.31 30.52 -13.87
CA TRP A 25 -4.38 29.63 -13.44
C TRP A 25 -5.13 28.98 -14.60
N GLN A 26 -5.45 29.75 -15.66
CA GLN A 26 -6.06 29.23 -16.89
C GLN A 26 -5.15 28.21 -17.59
N LEU A 27 -3.85 28.52 -17.72
CA LEU A 27 -2.88 27.59 -18.29
C LEU A 27 -2.79 26.31 -17.47
N TYR A 28 -2.75 26.42 -16.14
CA TYR A 28 -2.80 25.28 -15.23
C TYR A 28 -4.07 24.46 -15.44
N ALA A 29 -5.25 25.08 -15.51
CA ALA A 29 -6.53 24.41 -15.74
C ALA A 29 -6.57 23.67 -17.10
N ILE A 30 -5.97 24.25 -18.15
CA ILE A 30 -5.83 23.59 -19.46
C ILE A 30 -4.90 22.38 -19.37
N GLN A 31 -3.76 22.49 -18.67
CA GLN A 31 -2.84 21.36 -18.45
C GLN A 31 -3.48 20.24 -17.62
N VAL A 32 -4.36 20.60 -16.67
CA VAL A 32 -5.16 19.65 -15.89
C VAL A 32 -6.19 18.93 -16.76
N ARG A 33 -6.93 19.66 -17.60
CA ARG A 33 -7.87 19.04 -18.57
C ARG A 33 -7.16 18.18 -19.61
N ALA A 34 -5.94 18.56 -20.00
CA ALA A 34 -5.09 17.79 -20.90
C ALA A 34 -4.43 16.57 -20.23
N GLY A 35 -4.65 16.36 -18.94
CA GLY A 35 -4.11 15.21 -18.18
C GLY A 35 -2.60 15.23 -17.98
N ARG A 36 -1.92 16.35 -18.28
CA ARG A 36 -0.46 16.49 -18.14
C ARG A 36 -0.03 16.90 -16.74
N VAL A 37 -0.94 17.51 -15.97
CA VAL A 37 -0.73 17.91 -14.58
C VAL A 37 -1.98 17.51 -13.80
N GLN A 38 -1.84 16.76 -12.70
CA GLN A 38 -2.97 16.48 -11.82
C GLN A 38 -2.99 17.50 -10.69
N ALA A 39 -4.17 18.07 -10.42
CA ALA A 39 -4.37 18.87 -9.22
C ALA A 39 -4.15 17.99 -8.00
N VAL A 40 -3.03 18.23 -7.31
CA VAL A 40 -2.77 17.65 -6.01
C VAL A 40 -3.53 18.49 -5.01
N ASP A 41 -4.50 17.87 -4.35
CA ASP A 41 -5.20 18.49 -3.23
C ASP A 41 -4.19 18.68 -2.09
N VAL A 42 -3.86 19.93 -1.77
CA VAL A 42 -2.85 20.28 -0.75
C VAL A 42 -3.25 19.72 0.64
N PHE A 43 -4.52 19.37 0.81
CA PHE A 43 -5.08 18.76 2.02
C PHE A 43 -4.95 17.24 2.08
N ASN A 44 -4.53 16.56 1.01
CA ASN A 44 -4.30 15.11 1.00
C ASN A 44 -2.82 14.78 1.29
N ARG A 45 -2.41 14.94 2.56
CA ARG A 45 -1.04 14.64 3.01
C ARG A 45 -0.60 13.19 2.77
N SER A 46 -1.54 12.24 2.67
CA SER A 46 -1.21 10.83 2.44
C SER A 46 -0.95 10.50 0.97
N ARG A 47 -1.29 11.42 0.03
CA ARG A 47 -1.26 11.19 -1.43
C ARG A 47 -2.04 9.95 -1.89
N ILE A 48 -2.92 9.37 -1.05
CA ILE A 48 -3.73 8.23 -1.46
C ILE A 48 -4.97 8.75 -2.18
N ARG A 49 -5.24 8.26 -3.38
CA ARG A 49 -6.41 8.63 -4.18
C ARG A 49 -7.46 7.53 -4.29
N LEU A 50 -7.06 6.29 -4.06
CA LEU A 50 -7.96 5.16 -3.95
C LEU A 50 -7.37 4.09 -3.04
N PHE A 51 -8.22 3.30 -2.41
CA PHE A 51 -7.85 2.15 -1.61
C PHE A 51 -8.41 0.88 -2.22
N ILE A 52 -7.64 -0.19 -2.21
CA ILE A 52 -8.09 -1.52 -2.61
C ILE A 52 -7.99 -2.46 -1.41
N HIS A 53 -9.10 -3.10 -1.08
CA HIS A 53 -9.14 -4.21 -0.14
C HIS A 53 -8.65 -5.48 -0.84
N VAL A 54 -7.57 -6.07 -0.34
CA VAL A 54 -7.00 -7.30 -0.87
C VAL A 54 -6.99 -8.40 0.15
N THR A 55 -7.33 -9.59 -0.33
CA THR A 55 -7.29 -10.84 0.41
C THR A 55 -6.17 -11.70 -0.16
N PRO A 56 -5.39 -12.39 0.68
CA PRO A 56 -4.38 -13.30 0.18
C PRO A 56 -5.02 -14.41 -0.65
N ASP A 57 -4.43 -14.72 -1.80
CA ASP A 57 -4.82 -15.85 -2.63
C ASP A 57 -4.24 -17.12 -1.99
N ASP A 58 -4.87 -17.61 -0.92
CA ASP A 58 -4.54 -18.86 -0.25
C ASP A 58 -5.79 -19.65 0.20
N SER A 59 -5.58 -20.95 0.49
CA SER A 59 -6.64 -21.86 0.92
C SER A 59 -7.25 -21.50 2.29
N LEU A 60 -6.53 -20.73 3.11
CA LEU A 60 -6.92 -20.32 4.47
C LEU A 60 -7.76 -19.03 4.48
N ALA A 61 -7.96 -18.35 3.35
CA ALA A 61 -8.80 -17.17 3.26
C ALA A 61 -10.27 -17.55 3.45
N CYS A 62 -10.94 -16.94 4.43
CA CYS A 62 -12.35 -17.24 4.69
C CYS A 62 -13.26 -16.74 3.55
N PRO A 63 -14.46 -17.33 3.36
CA PRO A 63 -15.37 -16.96 2.26
C PRO A 63 -15.71 -15.47 2.21
N VAL A 64 -15.96 -14.85 3.38
CA VAL A 64 -16.26 -13.41 3.49
C VAL A 64 -15.12 -12.54 2.94
N CYS A 65 -13.88 -12.88 3.28
CA CYS A 65 -12.71 -12.17 2.78
C CYS A 65 -12.52 -12.39 1.27
N ARG A 66 -12.80 -13.58 0.77
CA ARG A 66 -12.72 -13.88 -0.68
C ARG A 66 -13.75 -13.08 -1.47
N GLU A 67 -14.98 -12.98 -0.97
CA GLU A 67 -16.04 -12.16 -1.58
C GLU A 67 -15.65 -10.68 -1.63
N ALA A 68 -15.02 -10.16 -0.57
CA ALA A 68 -14.60 -8.76 -0.50
C ALA A 68 -13.26 -8.45 -1.20
N ASN A 69 -12.61 -9.45 -1.80
CA ASN A 69 -11.33 -9.23 -2.49
C ASN A 69 -11.54 -8.33 -3.72
N GLY A 70 -10.73 -7.29 -3.88
CA GLY A 70 -10.86 -6.33 -4.97
C GLY A 70 -11.89 -5.22 -4.72
N MET A 71 -12.47 -5.13 -3.51
CA MET A 71 -13.30 -3.98 -3.14
C MET A 71 -12.46 -2.71 -3.10
N GLY A 72 -12.85 -1.72 -3.90
CA GLY A 72 -12.17 -0.45 -4.02
C GLY A 72 -12.97 0.70 -3.42
N PHE A 73 -12.26 1.67 -2.83
CA PHE A 73 -12.84 2.79 -2.09
C PHE A 73 -12.13 4.11 -2.35
N LEU A 74 -12.89 5.21 -2.42
CA LEU A 74 -12.31 6.55 -2.38
C LEU A 74 -11.93 6.96 -0.94
N PRO A 75 -10.92 7.84 -0.76
CA PRO A 75 -10.44 8.24 0.57
C PRO A 75 -11.52 8.78 1.51
N HIS A 76 -12.49 9.55 0.99
CA HIS A 76 -13.57 10.10 1.81
C HIS A 76 -14.50 9.01 2.38
N VAL A 77 -14.65 7.87 1.69
CA VAL A 77 -15.41 6.72 2.18
C VAL A 77 -14.67 6.03 3.31
N VAL A 78 -13.35 5.86 3.16
CA VAL A 78 -12.48 5.23 4.17
C VAL A 78 -12.36 6.09 5.43
N ALA A 79 -12.38 7.42 5.28
CA ALA A 79 -12.31 8.36 6.40
C ALA A 79 -13.61 8.45 7.24
N ALA A 80 -14.69 7.81 6.82
CA ALA A 80 -15.95 7.83 7.57
C ALA A 80 -15.83 7.08 8.91
N GLN A 81 -16.43 7.60 9.98
CA GLN A 81 -16.30 7.10 11.37
C GLN A 81 -16.66 5.61 11.57
N LYS A 82 -17.42 5.01 10.66
CA LYS A 82 -17.85 3.61 10.72
C LYS A 82 -17.50 2.84 9.46
N PHE A 83 -16.42 3.24 8.79
CA PHE A 83 -15.95 2.55 7.60
C PHE A 83 -15.70 1.07 7.89
N ARG A 84 -16.27 0.20 7.05
CA ARG A 84 -15.99 -1.23 7.03
C ARG A 84 -15.77 -1.64 5.58
N PRO A 85 -14.65 -2.29 5.25
CA PRO A 85 -14.40 -2.76 3.89
C PRO A 85 -15.30 -3.95 3.53
N MET A 86 -15.86 -4.64 4.52
CA MET A 86 -16.71 -5.81 4.38
C MET A 86 -18.00 -5.61 5.17
N ASP A 87 -19.13 -6.07 4.62
CA ASP A 87 -20.42 -5.99 5.30
C ASP A 87 -20.52 -7.02 6.45
N LYS A 88 -19.85 -8.17 6.30
CA LYS A 88 -19.75 -9.23 7.31
C LYS A 88 -18.37 -9.23 7.97
N THR A 89 -18.29 -9.70 9.21
CA THR A 89 -17.02 -9.87 9.93
C THR A 89 -16.21 -11.04 9.38
N CYS A 90 -14.89 -10.92 9.43
CA CYS A 90 -14.00 -12.02 9.08
C CYS A 90 -14.29 -13.24 9.98
N ALA A 91 -14.39 -14.43 9.37
CA ALA A 91 -14.64 -15.67 10.09
C ALA A 91 -13.35 -16.42 10.48
N ASN A 92 -12.18 -15.85 10.21
CA ASN A 92 -10.91 -16.48 10.57
C ASN A 92 -10.67 -16.33 12.08
N PRO A 93 -10.57 -17.44 12.86
CA PRO A 93 -10.32 -17.37 14.30
C PRO A 93 -8.96 -16.77 14.63
N ALA A 94 -7.99 -16.84 13.73
CA ALA A 94 -6.67 -16.22 13.88
C ALA A 94 -6.66 -14.72 13.50
N GLY A 95 -7.81 -14.13 13.21
CA GLY A 95 -7.94 -12.72 12.81
C GLY A 95 -7.92 -12.50 11.30
N CYS A 96 -8.36 -11.31 10.88
CA CYS A 96 -8.42 -10.94 9.48
C CYS A 96 -7.02 -10.74 8.91
N ARG A 97 -6.76 -11.34 7.75
CA ARG A 97 -5.46 -11.27 7.06
C ARG A 97 -5.49 -10.38 5.81
N CYS A 98 -6.62 -9.72 5.56
CA CYS A 98 -6.79 -8.80 4.44
C CYS A 98 -6.11 -7.47 4.72
N LEU A 99 -5.74 -6.76 3.66
CA LEU A 99 -5.08 -5.46 3.74
C LEU A 99 -5.88 -4.42 2.96
N MET A 100 -5.87 -3.19 3.46
CA MET A 100 -6.33 -2.01 2.74
C MET A 100 -5.10 -1.32 2.14
N VAL A 101 -4.94 -1.40 0.82
CA VAL A 101 -3.77 -0.88 0.12
C VAL A 101 -4.14 0.44 -0.55
N GLY A 102 -3.49 1.53 -0.13
CA GLY A 102 -3.66 2.85 -0.72
C GLY A 102 -2.79 3.03 -1.97
N LEU A 103 -3.38 3.57 -3.04
CA LEU A 103 -2.70 3.92 -4.29
C LEU A 103 -2.89 5.41 -4.60
N TYR A 104 -1.85 6.04 -5.14
CA TYR A 104 -1.92 7.35 -5.80
C TYR A 104 -2.57 7.23 -7.19
N GLY A 105 -2.27 6.17 -7.93
CA GLY A 105 -3.01 5.78 -9.12
C GLY A 105 -2.76 6.66 -10.35
N ALA A 106 -1.52 7.07 -10.60
CA ALA A 106 -1.18 7.95 -11.72
C ALA A 106 -1.01 7.22 -13.07
N TRP A 107 -1.82 6.20 -13.35
CA TRP A 107 -1.86 5.51 -14.65
C TRP A 107 -3.30 5.33 -15.15
N PRO A 108 -3.53 5.11 -16.46
CA PRO A 108 -4.86 5.14 -17.05
C PRO A 108 -5.85 4.14 -16.44
N GLU A 109 -5.41 2.93 -16.11
CA GLU A 109 -6.25 1.89 -15.51
C GLU A 109 -6.73 2.31 -14.11
N ALA A 110 -5.86 2.87 -13.28
CA ALA A 110 -6.24 3.42 -11.99
C ALA A 110 -7.18 4.62 -12.12
N ALA A 111 -6.95 5.51 -13.10
CA ALA A 111 -7.82 6.65 -13.35
C ALA A 111 -9.23 6.23 -13.78
N ARG A 112 -9.36 5.16 -14.58
CA ARG A 112 -10.67 4.58 -14.94
C ARG A 112 -11.39 4.03 -13.72
N VAL A 113 -10.69 3.24 -12.91
CA VAL A 113 -11.22 2.69 -11.64
C VAL A 113 -11.69 3.82 -10.73
N GLN A 114 -10.91 4.88 -10.57
CA GLN A 114 -11.28 6.03 -9.76
C GLN A 114 -12.52 6.75 -10.32
N ALA A 115 -12.59 6.95 -11.63
CA ALA A 115 -13.74 7.59 -12.28
C ALA A 115 -15.03 6.77 -12.09
N GLU A 116 -14.95 5.44 -12.14
CA GLU A 116 -16.08 4.56 -11.87
C GLU A 116 -16.51 4.61 -10.39
N MET A 117 -15.55 4.64 -9.45
CA MET A 117 -15.86 4.85 -8.04
C MET A 117 -16.61 6.18 -7.83
N HIS A 118 -16.20 7.28 -8.48
CA HIS A 118 -16.91 8.56 -8.37
C HIS A 118 -18.36 8.49 -8.86
N LYS A 119 -18.67 7.63 -9.83
CA LYS A 119 -20.05 7.37 -10.28
C LYS A 119 -20.83 6.50 -9.30
N ASN A 120 -20.14 5.61 -8.57
CA ASN A 120 -20.71 4.60 -7.68
C ASN A 120 -20.54 4.96 -6.19
N SER A 121 -20.78 6.22 -5.83
CA SER A 121 -20.74 6.69 -4.42
C SER A 121 -19.42 6.37 -3.69
N GLY A 122 -18.32 6.38 -4.43
CA GLY A 122 -16.97 6.13 -3.94
C GLY A 122 -16.61 4.68 -3.67
N ARG A 123 -17.38 3.71 -4.21
CA ARG A 123 -17.13 2.27 -4.05
C ARG A 123 -17.14 1.55 -5.39
N ILE A 124 -16.39 0.47 -5.51
CA ILE A 124 -16.44 -0.45 -6.66
C ILE A 124 -16.01 -1.85 -6.24
N GLN A 125 -16.54 -2.89 -6.89
CA GLN A 125 -16.03 -4.25 -6.77
C GLN A 125 -15.24 -4.57 -8.04
N LEU A 126 -13.92 -4.73 -7.93
CA LEU A 126 -13.08 -5.15 -9.05
C LEU A 126 -13.10 -6.68 -9.15
N SER A 127 -13.23 -7.18 -10.36
CA SER A 127 -12.98 -8.59 -10.69
C SER A 127 -11.50 -8.93 -10.61
N LYS A 128 -11.18 -10.23 -10.54
CA LYS A 128 -9.79 -10.72 -10.59
C LYS A 128 -9.04 -10.22 -11.83
N GLN A 129 -9.71 -10.13 -12.98
CA GLN A 129 -9.10 -9.63 -14.22
C GLN A 129 -8.85 -8.11 -14.18
N GLU A 130 -9.75 -7.34 -13.59
CA GLU A 130 -9.56 -5.89 -13.44
C GLU A 130 -8.41 -5.58 -12.47
N MET A 131 -8.30 -6.36 -11.38
CA MET A 131 -7.15 -6.29 -10.47
C MET A 131 -5.82 -6.56 -11.19
N ILE A 132 -5.78 -7.59 -12.05
CA ILE A 132 -4.60 -7.91 -12.86
C ILE A 132 -4.26 -6.75 -13.80
N LYS A 133 -5.24 -6.25 -14.56
CA LYS A 133 -5.04 -5.10 -15.48
C LYS A 133 -4.57 -3.85 -14.76
N LEU A 134 -5.08 -3.60 -13.55
CA LEU A 134 -4.67 -2.47 -12.72
C LEU A 134 -3.17 -2.54 -12.40
N VAL A 135 -2.68 -3.71 -12.00
CA VAL A 135 -1.25 -3.91 -11.66
C VAL A 135 -0.37 -3.93 -12.91
N GLU A 136 -0.75 -4.66 -13.96
CA GLU A 136 0.00 -4.75 -15.22
C GLU A 136 0.10 -3.38 -15.92
N GLY A 137 -0.98 -2.59 -15.90
CA GLY A 137 -0.99 -1.23 -16.46
C GLY A 137 0.01 -0.29 -15.78
N ALA A 138 0.23 -0.49 -14.47
CA ALA A 138 1.24 0.25 -13.70
C ALA A 138 2.67 -0.20 -14.07
N GLN A 139 2.91 -1.51 -14.18
CA GLN A 139 4.22 -2.08 -14.54
C GLN A 139 4.67 -1.66 -15.93
N ALA A 140 3.76 -1.55 -16.90
CA ALA A 140 4.06 -1.06 -18.24
C ALA A 140 4.49 0.41 -18.28
N ARG A 141 4.28 1.18 -17.19
CA ARG A 141 4.54 2.62 -17.09
C ARG A 141 5.25 2.97 -15.79
N GLN A 142 6.41 2.34 -15.55
CA GLN A 142 7.17 2.44 -14.30
C GLN A 142 7.38 3.87 -13.78
N ALA A 143 7.61 4.86 -14.66
CA ALA A 143 7.79 6.25 -14.25
C ALA A 143 6.53 6.86 -13.59
N ALA A 144 5.34 6.50 -14.09
CA ALA A 144 4.06 6.99 -13.58
C ALA A 144 3.60 6.22 -12.32
N ALA A 145 4.05 4.98 -12.18
CA ALA A 145 3.76 4.12 -11.03
C ALA A 145 4.82 4.19 -9.91
N ASN A 146 5.83 5.07 -10.04
CA ASN A 146 6.95 5.13 -9.10
C ASN A 146 6.49 5.42 -7.66
N GLU A 147 5.47 6.29 -7.51
CA GLU A 147 4.90 6.56 -6.20
C GLU A 147 4.18 5.36 -5.61
N ASP A 148 3.74 4.36 -6.39
CA ASP A 148 2.93 3.23 -5.90
C ASP A 148 3.69 1.90 -5.85
N GLN A 149 5.01 1.89 -6.05
CA GLN A 149 5.79 0.65 -6.14
C GLN A 149 5.61 -0.28 -4.93
N VAL A 150 5.61 0.27 -3.71
CA VAL A 150 5.44 -0.54 -2.48
C VAL A 150 4.02 -1.12 -2.39
N SER A 151 3.01 -0.30 -2.67
CA SER A 151 1.61 -0.75 -2.71
C SER A 151 1.38 -1.80 -3.78
N LEU A 152 1.91 -1.60 -4.99
CA LEU A 152 1.83 -2.55 -6.10
C LEU A 152 2.53 -3.87 -5.78
N ALA A 153 3.68 -3.82 -5.08
CA ALA A 153 4.36 -5.02 -4.60
C ALA A 153 3.48 -5.81 -3.61
N ILE A 154 2.75 -5.17 -2.70
CA ILE A 154 1.78 -5.86 -1.83
C ILE A 154 0.65 -6.50 -2.64
N LEU A 155 0.06 -5.78 -3.60
CA LEU A 155 -1.01 -6.32 -4.44
C LEU A 155 -0.54 -7.58 -5.20
N GLU A 156 0.68 -7.53 -5.75
CA GLU A 156 1.25 -8.65 -6.48
C GLU A 156 1.65 -9.80 -5.56
N ALA A 157 2.19 -9.52 -4.36
CA ALA A 157 2.51 -10.54 -3.38
C ALA A 157 1.27 -11.32 -2.94
N MET A 158 0.21 -10.61 -2.54
CA MET A 158 -1.04 -11.20 -2.07
C MET A 158 -1.72 -12.06 -3.14
N ARG A 159 -1.58 -11.69 -4.42
CA ARG A 159 -2.11 -12.44 -5.58
C ARG A 159 -1.32 -13.72 -5.89
N THR A 160 -0.04 -13.77 -5.52
CA THR A 160 0.88 -14.81 -5.97
C THR A 160 1.25 -15.81 -4.87
N GLU A 161 0.74 -15.65 -3.65
CA GLU A 161 1.14 -16.46 -2.50
C GLU A 161 0.98 -17.98 -2.70
N GLU A 162 -0.18 -18.46 -3.18
CA GLU A 162 -0.38 -19.90 -3.40
C GLU A 162 0.33 -20.40 -4.65
N VAL A 163 0.29 -19.64 -5.74
CA VAL A 163 0.72 -20.11 -7.07
C VAL A 163 2.23 -19.95 -7.28
N LYS A 164 2.83 -18.89 -6.71
CA LYS A 164 4.24 -18.53 -6.85
C LYS A 164 4.77 -17.93 -5.53
N PRO A 165 4.88 -18.73 -4.46
CA PRO A 165 5.27 -18.24 -3.13
C PRO A 165 6.61 -17.49 -3.13
N GLU A 166 7.58 -17.91 -3.94
CA GLU A 166 8.88 -17.23 -4.06
C GLU A 166 8.76 -15.81 -4.65
N VAL A 167 7.83 -15.60 -5.58
CA VAL A 167 7.55 -14.26 -6.13
C VAL A 167 6.90 -13.39 -5.06
N ALA A 168 5.96 -13.96 -4.29
CA ALA A 168 5.33 -13.24 -3.18
C ALA A 168 6.36 -12.84 -2.10
N ILE A 169 7.27 -13.75 -1.72
CA ILE A 169 8.36 -13.48 -0.77
C ILE A 169 9.26 -12.35 -1.27
N ALA A 170 9.64 -12.35 -2.56
CA ALA A 170 10.46 -11.29 -3.14
C ALA A 170 9.77 -9.92 -3.05
N HIS A 171 8.46 -9.86 -3.32
CA HIS A 171 7.68 -8.64 -3.18
C HIS A 171 7.53 -8.17 -1.73
N TYR A 172 7.28 -9.07 -0.78
CA TYR A 172 7.25 -8.71 0.65
C TYR A 172 8.61 -8.21 1.14
N THR A 173 9.70 -8.83 0.68
CA THR A 173 11.06 -8.36 0.98
C THR A 173 11.28 -6.95 0.44
N PHE A 174 10.87 -6.69 -0.80
CA PHE A 174 10.93 -5.36 -1.40
C PHE A 174 10.15 -4.32 -0.56
N VAL A 175 8.95 -4.66 -0.07
CA VAL A 175 8.15 -3.77 0.77
C VAL A 175 8.89 -3.42 2.06
N VAL A 176 9.42 -4.41 2.76
CA VAL A 176 10.18 -4.21 4.00
C VAL A 176 11.42 -3.34 3.78
N ASP A 177 12.11 -3.52 2.66
CA ASP A 177 13.37 -2.84 2.38
C ASP A 177 13.20 -1.44 1.75
N LYS A 178 12.08 -1.17 1.09
CA LYS A 178 11.85 0.06 0.30
C LYS A 178 10.75 0.98 0.83
N ALA A 179 9.98 0.57 1.82
CA ALA A 179 9.00 1.45 2.45
C ALA A 179 9.67 2.67 3.10
N GLN A 180 9.27 3.87 2.67
CA GLN A 180 9.85 5.13 3.14
C GLN A 180 8.80 6.15 3.60
N THR A 181 7.61 6.13 3.00
CA THR A 181 6.54 7.07 3.33
C THR A 181 5.62 6.53 4.42
N ASP A 182 4.89 7.40 5.11
CA ASP A 182 3.89 6.98 6.12
C ASP A 182 2.88 5.97 5.57
N ARG A 183 2.46 6.14 4.31
CA ARG A 183 1.56 5.20 3.62
C ARG A 183 2.21 3.83 3.46
N ASP A 184 3.49 3.79 3.07
CA ASP A 184 4.21 2.55 2.82
C ASP A 184 4.55 1.81 4.13
N LEU A 185 4.88 2.56 5.18
CA LEU A 185 5.24 2.02 6.50
C LEU A 185 4.09 1.23 7.13
N ALA A 186 2.83 1.59 6.84
CA ALA A 186 1.65 0.83 7.27
C ALA A 186 1.60 -0.61 6.70
N LEU A 187 2.35 -0.90 5.63
CA LEU A 187 2.39 -2.21 4.97
C LEU A 187 3.55 -3.09 5.46
N VAL A 188 4.50 -2.55 6.22
CA VAL A 188 5.74 -3.26 6.63
C VAL A 188 5.45 -4.37 7.64
N VAL A 189 4.68 -4.09 8.69
CA VAL A 189 4.33 -5.10 9.70
C VAL A 189 3.54 -6.26 9.09
N PRO A 190 2.49 -6.02 8.27
CA PRO A 190 1.87 -7.06 7.49
C PRO A 190 2.85 -7.87 6.64
N ALA A 191 3.75 -7.22 5.90
CA ALA A 191 4.73 -7.90 5.06
C ALA A 191 5.64 -8.86 5.86
N TYR A 192 6.12 -8.46 7.04
CA TYR A 192 6.86 -9.35 7.94
C TYR A 192 6.03 -10.59 8.33
N ILE A 193 4.78 -10.38 8.78
CA ILE A 193 3.90 -11.47 9.21
C ILE A 193 3.64 -12.43 8.05
N ARG A 194 3.28 -11.92 6.87
CA ARG A 194 3.01 -12.74 5.67
C ARG A 194 4.23 -13.53 5.24
N MET A 195 5.39 -12.89 5.19
CA MET A 195 6.64 -13.52 4.76
C MET A 195 7.06 -14.66 5.70
N THR A 196 6.92 -14.49 7.01
CA THR A 196 7.17 -15.60 7.96
C THR A 196 6.22 -16.78 7.74
N ASP A 197 4.94 -16.51 7.51
CA ASP A 197 3.92 -17.52 7.25
C ASP A 197 4.25 -18.31 5.97
N LEU A 198 4.66 -17.61 4.91
CA LEU A 198 5.07 -18.23 3.65
C LEU A 198 6.32 -19.10 3.81
N PHE A 199 7.36 -18.61 4.49
CA PHE A 199 8.56 -19.40 4.74
C PHE A 199 8.26 -20.68 5.54
N GLU A 200 7.40 -20.61 6.56
CA GLU A 200 6.98 -21.80 7.32
C GLU A 200 6.21 -22.79 6.43
N ARG A 201 5.28 -22.30 5.60
CA ARG A 201 4.50 -23.13 4.65
C ARG A 201 5.37 -23.82 3.62
N THR A 202 6.46 -23.18 3.17
CA THR A 202 7.41 -23.77 2.22
C THR A 202 8.53 -24.56 2.90
N GLY A 203 8.48 -24.77 4.23
CA GLY A 203 9.49 -25.53 4.98
C GLY A 203 10.83 -24.81 5.21
N ARG A 204 10.93 -23.52 4.85
CA ARG A 204 12.11 -22.66 4.93
C ARG A 204 12.25 -22.02 6.30
N ARG A 205 12.39 -22.87 7.32
CA ARG A 205 12.29 -22.47 8.74
C ARG A 205 13.41 -21.53 9.20
N GLU A 206 14.60 -21.62 8.60
CA GLU A 206 15.71 -20.72 8.93
C GLU A 206 15.43 -19.30 8.45
N GLU A 207 14.92 -19.15 7.23
CA GLU A 207 14.51 -17.84 6.70
C GLU A 207 13.30 -17.26 7.43
N ALA A 208 12.37 -18.13 7.88
CA ALA A 208 11.29 -17.71 8.76
C ALA A 208 11.84 -17.12 10.07
N LEU A 209 12.77 -17.81 10.74
CA LEU A 209 13.39 -17.34 11.98
C LEU A 209 14.15 -16.04 11.76
N GLY A 210 14.99 -15.96 10.73
CA GLY A 210 15.73 -14.74 10.38
C GLY A 210 14.81 -13.55 10.09
N THR A 211 13.65 -13.79 9.48
CA THR A 211 12.63 -12.76 9.26
C THR A 211 12.01 -12.26 10.57
N VAL A 212 11.68 -13.18 11.49
CA VAL A 212 11.18 -12.83 12.83
C VAL A 212 12.23 -12.02 13.62
N GLU A 213 13.50 -12.41 13.55
CA GLU A 213 14.59 -11.67 14.19
C GLU A 213 14.75 -10.25 13.62
N ARG A 214 14.66 -10.09 12.28
CA ARG A 214 14.64 -8.76 11.64
C ARG A 214 13.48 -7.91 12.14
N PHE A 215 12.29 -8.48 12.30
CA PHE A 215 11.14 -7.79 12.88
C PHE A 215 11.43 -7.29 14.31
N PHE A 216 11.97 -8.14 15.19
CA PHE A 216 12.31 -7.74 16.55
C PHE A 216 13.47 -6.74 16.61
N LYS A 217 14.42 -6.78 15.66
CA LYS A 217 15.45 -5.75 15.54
C LYS A 217 14.84 -4.38 15.18
N ALA A 218 13.82 -4.37 14.31
CA ALA A 218 13.16 -3.14 13.88
C ALA A 218 12.21 -2.53 14.93
N TYR A 219 11.51 -3.38 15.70
CA TYR A 219 10.40 -2.97 16.59
C TYR A 219 10.55 -3.37 18.06
N GLY A 220 11.53 -4.17 18.46
CA GLY A 220 11.61 -4.75 19.81
C GLY A 220 11.65 -3.73 20.96
N ASN A 221 12.13 -2.52 20.69
CA ASN A 221 12.17 -1.40 21.64
C ASN A 221 11.09 -0.33 21.39
N LYS A 222 10.32 -0.46 20.30
CA LYS A 222 9.32 0.53 19.88
C LYS A 222 7.93 0.08 20.29
N ARG A 223 7.34 0.78 21.27
CA ARG A 223 5.99 0.46 21.78
C ARG A 223 4.92 1.47 21.39
N GLN A 224 5.30 2.61 20.82
CA GLN A 224 4.37 3.69 20.48
C GLN A 224 4.73 4.32 19.14
N GLY A 225 3.72 4.63 18.33
CA GLY A 225 3.85 5.26 17.02
C GLY A 225 2.75 4.81 16.06
N PRO A 226 2.55 5.53 14.93
CA PRO A 226 1.47 5.22 13.98
C PRO A 226 1.69 3.90 13.21
N HIS A 227 2.94 3.44 13.09
CA HIS A 227 3.33 2.28 12.27
C HIS A 227 4.04 1.19 13.08
N VAL A 228 3.89 1.21 14.41
CA VAL A 228 4.39 0.13 15.27
C VAL A 228 3.39 -1.04 15.22
N PRO A 229 3.87 -2.29 15.37
CA PRO A 229 2.97 -3.44 15.47
C PRO A 229 2.00 -3.29 16.63
N THR A 230 0.77 -3.76 16.46
CA THR A 230 -0.19 -3.88 17.56
C THR A 230 0.28 -4.90 18.59
N GLU A 231 -0.29 -4.89 19.80
CA GLU A 231 0.03 -5.90 20.83
C GLU A 231 -0.23 -7.32 20.33
N ASP A 232 -1.32 -7.54 19.58
CA ASP A 232 -1.65 -8.83 18.99
C ASP A 232 -0.60 -9.26 17.96
N GLN A 233 -0.20 -8.35 17.06
CA GLN A 233 0.82 -8.62 16.04
C GLN A 233 2.19 -8.91 16.67
N PHE A 234 2.57 -8.14 17.69
CA PHE A 234 3.82 -8.35 18.42
C PHE A 234 3.81 -9.68 19.18
N SER A 235 2.71 -9.99 19.86
CA SER A 235 2.54 -11.25 20.60
C SER A 235 2.56 -12.46 19.67
N PHE A 236 1.88 -12.36 18.52
CA PHE A 236 1.91 -13.37 17.46
C PHE A 236 3.34 -13.65 16.99
N MET A 237 4.11 -12.60 16.67
CA MET A 237 5.51 -12.73 16.24
C MET A 237 6.41 -13.30 17.35
N SER A 238 6.12 -12.99 18.62
CA SER A 238 6.87 -13.51 19.78
C SER A 238 6.64 -15.01 19.99
N LEU A 239 5.39 -15.45 19.91
CA LEU A 239 5.03 -16.87 19.98
C LEU A 239 5.69 -17.64 18.83
N ARG A 240 5.60 -17.10 17.61
CA ARG A 240 6.24 -17.66 16.42
C ARG A 240 7.76 -17.77 16.58
N ARG A 241 8.43 -16.74 17.13
CA ARG A 241 9.87 -16.79 17.43
C ARG A 241 10.21 -17.97 18.33
N THR A 242 9.46 -18.13 19.42
CA THR A 242 9.71 -19.17 20.42
C THR A 242 9.58 -20.56 19.80
N HIS A 243 8.53 -20.77 18.99
CA HIS A 243 8.33 -22.01 18.27
C HIS A 243 9.47 -22.31 17.29
N LEU A 244 9.84 -21.35 16.42
CA LEU A 244 10.90 -21.53 15.43
C LEU A 244 12.27 -21.78 16.08
N MET A 245 12.59 -21.12 17.19
CA MET A 245 13.83 -21.36 17.93
C MET A 245 13.88 -22.77 18.53
N ALA A 246 12.77 -23.28 19.07
CA ALA A 246 12.70 -24.64 19.61
C ALA A 246 12.95 -25.67 18.50
N VAL A 247 12.24 -25.55 17.37
CA VAL A 247 12.39 -26.43 16.21
C VAL A 247 13.81 -26.36 15.63
N HIS A 248 14.41 -25.17 15.54
CA HIS A 248 15.77 -25.00 15.03
C HIS A 248 16.80 -25.69 15.94
N LYS A 249 16.65 -25.56 17.27
CA LYS A 249 17.53 -26.22 18.25
C LYS A 249 17.42 -27.74 18.20
N GLU A 250 16.22 -28.28 17.98
CA GLU A 250 15.99 -29.71 17.78
C GLU A 250 16.65 -30.22 16.49
N ALA A 251 16.51 -29.47 15.40
CA ALA A 251 17.15 -29.80 14.12
C ALA A 251 18.69 -29.83 14.24
N GLN A 252 19.29 -28.86 14.94
CA GLN A 252 20.74 -28.83 15.19
C GLN A 252 21.21 -30.03 16.02
N ARG A 253 20.42 -30.47 17.02
CA ARG A 253 20.73 -31.65 17.84
C ARG A 253 20.67 -32.94 17.03
N ALA A 254 19.71 -33.06 16.10
CA ALA A 254 19.58 -34.22 15.23
C ALA A 254 20.71 -34.35 14.20
N HIS A 255 21.36 -33.23 13.83
CA HIS A 255 22.48 -33.20 12.87
C HIS A 255 23.86 -33.14 13.54
N ALA A 256 23.94 -33.17 14.87
CA ALA A 256 25.22 -33.23 15.57
C ALA A 256 25.84 -34.63 15.39
N PRO A 257 27.11 -34.75 14.93
CA PRO A 257 27.75 -36.04 14.78
C PRO A 257 27.81 -36.73 16.15
N MET A 258 27.30 -37.96 16.19
CA MET A 258 27.39 -38.82 17.36
C MET A 258 28.87 -39.00 17.69
N LYS A 259 29.33 -38.37 18.79
CA LYS A 259 30.68 -38.58 19.30
C LYS A 259 30.79 -40.04 19.73
N LEU A 260 31.43 -40.85 18.90
CA LEU A 260 31.93 -42.18 19.24
C LEU A 260 33.13 -42.06 20.19
#